data_AF-A0A927SY91-F1
#
_entry.id   AF-A0A927SY91-F1
#
_cell.length_a   1.000
_cell.length_b   1.000
_cell.length_c   1.000
_cell.angle_alpha   90.00
_cell.angle_beta   90.00
_cell.angle_gamma   90.00
#
_symmetry.space_group_name_H-M   'P 1'
#
loop_
_entity.id
_entity.type
_entity.pdbx_description
1 polymer ?
#
loop_
_entity_poly.entity_id
_entity_poly.type
_entity_poly.pdbx_seq_one_letter_code
_entity_poly.pdbx_strand_id
1 'polypeptide(L)'
;MKTEKNALLRTLCIVLLAVLLILQFLPYWHIDDESASIHTLVWLPNNYQGILTNFKTLAGPSFKMDSWVWIPIILLLTEVLGIFFLISRPESFYGYVLAVACGVVGSIAYIADIVLHSGSIWYIHFAICVLITVMAITLSIRLIKGVKNT
;
A
#
# COMPACT_ATOMS: atom_id res chain seq x y z
N MET A 1 -8.93 7.07 28.83
CA MET A 1 -9.24 5.74 28.26
C MET A 1 -9.76 5.73 26.81
N LYS A 2 -10.86 6.40 26.41
CA LYS A 2 -11.32 6.40 24.98
C LYS A 2 -10.33 7.09 24.02
N THR A 3 -9.76 8.21 24.44
CA THR A 3 -8.74 8.99 23.70
C THR A 3 -7.43 8.24 23.53
N GLU A 4 -6.93 7.56 24.57
CA GLU A 4 -5.69 6.77 24.51
C GLU A 4 -5.80 5.59 23.54
N LYS A 5 -6.94 4.88 23.52
CA LYS A 5 -7.17 3.79 22.57
C LYS A 5 -7.20 4.26 21.12
N ASN A 6 -7.72 5.46 20.85
CA ASN A 6 -7.71 6.04 19.50
C ASN A 6 -6.31 6.49 19.09
N ALA A 7 -5.55 7.08 20.03
CA ALA A 7 -4.15 7.44 19.79
C ALA A 7 -3.31 6.20 19.46
N LEU A 8 -3.45 5.11 20.21
CA LEU A 8 -2.74 3.85 19.94
C LEU A 8 -3.08 3.28 18.55
N LEU A 9 -4.36 3.18 18.20
CA LEU A 9 -4.78 2.68 16.89
C LEU A 9 -4.28 3.57 15.75
N ARG A 10 -4.29 4.90 15.93
CA ARG A 10 -3.73 5.84 14.95
C ARG A 10 -2.22 5.61 14.78
N THR A 11 -1.48 5.49 15.87
CA THR A 11 -0.03 5.21 15.84
C THR A 11 0.26 3.90 15.13
N LEU A 12 -0.47 2.83 15.45
CA LEU A 12 -0.32 1.55 14.76
C LEU A 12 -0.64 1.66 13.26
N CYS A 13 -1.64 2.43 12.87
CA CYS A 13 -1.97 2.66 11.47
C CYS A 13 -0.84 3.41 10.74
N ILE A 14 -0.27 4.43 11.36
CA ILE A 14 0.91 5.16 10.85
C ILE A 14 2.09 4.20 10.67
N VAL A 15 2.37 3.35 11.67
CA VAL A 15 3.45 2.36 11.61
C VAL A 15 3.22 1.38 10.45
N LEU A 16 2.00 0.87 10.28
CA LEU A 16 1.68 -0.02 9.18
C LEU A 16 1.86 0.63 7.81
N LEU A 17 1.41 1.88 7.64
CA LEU A 17 1.65 2.66 6.41
C LEU A 17 3.15 2.84 6.16
N ALA A 18 3.93 3.15 7.19
CA ALA A 18 5.38 3.33 7.07
C ALA A 18 6.10 2.01 6.73
N VAL A 19 5.68 0.89 7.33
CA VAL A 19 6.22 -0.43 6.99
C VAL A 19 5.89 -0.78 5.55
N LEU A 20 4.64 -0.60 5.11
CA LEU A 20 4.24 -0.85 3.72
C LEU A 20 5.07 -0.03 2.74
N LEU A 21 5.24 1.26 3.04
CA LEU A 21 6.08 2.17 2.26
C LEU A 21 7.51 1.64 2.13
N ILE A 22 8.16 1.25 3.23
CA ILE A 22 9.52 0.70 3.22
C ILE A 22 9.57 -0.58 2.37
N LEU A 23 8.61 -1.48 2.54
CA LEU A 23 8.59 -2.76 1.81
C LEU A 23 8.51 -2.56 0.28
N GLN A 24 7.86 -1.50 -0.21
CA GLN A 24 7.81 -1.21 -1.65
C GLN A 24 9.16 -0.83 -2.26
N PHE A 25 10.14 -0.45 -1.45
CA PHE A 25 11.52 -0.16 -1.88
C PHE A 25 12.48 -1.33 -1.64
N LEU A 26 12.06 -2.38 -0.95
CA LEU A 26 12.85 -3.60 -0.77
C LEU A 26 12.72 -4.54 -1.97
N PRO A 27 13.71 -5.41 -2.20
CA PRO A 27 13.62 -6.50 -3.17
C PRO A 27 12.29 -7.27 -3.07
N TYR A 28 11.53 -7.26 -4.16
CA TYR A 28 10.18 -7.82 -4.21
C TYR A 28 10.11 -9.00 -5.20
N TRP A 29 10.62 -8.81 -6.41
CA TRP A 29 10.82 -9.87 -7.40
C TRP A 29 12.28 -10.32 -7.43
N HIS A 30 12.46 -11.62 -7.61
CA HIS A 30 13.75 -12.29 -7.75
C HIS A 30 13.63 -13.28 -8.89
N ILE A 31 14.27 -13.00 -10.02
CA ILE A 31 14.18 -13.81 -11.24
C ILE A 31 15.58 -13.92 -11.83
N ASP A 32 16.07 -15.16 -11.94
CA ASP A 32 17.45 -15.45 -12.33
C ASP A 32 18.44 -14.65 -11.45
N ASP A 33 19.31 -13.86 -12.08
CA ASP A 33 20.29 -12.98 -11.41
C ASP A 33 19.75 -11.53 -11.19
N GLU A 34 18.48 -11.26 -11.51
CA GLU A 34 17.84 -9.96 -11.33
C GLU A 34 17.00 -9.90 -10.03
N SER A 35 17.14 -8.80 -9.30
CA SER A 35 16.30 -8.47 -8.14
C SER A 35 15.83 -7.03 -8.24
N ALA A 36 14.52 -6.82 -8.10
CA ALA A 36 13.92 -5.49 -8.18
C ALA A 36 12.89 -5.28 -7.08
N SER A 37 12.87 -4.08 -6.51
CA SER A 37 11.73 -3.58 -5.74
C SER A 37 10.64 -3.08 -6.67
N ILE A 38 9.43 -2.93 -6.12
CA ILE A 38 8.26 -2.39 -6.83
C ILE A 38 8.62 -1.04 -7.46
N HIS A 39 9.18 -0.12 -6.67
CA HIS A 39 9.51 1.22 -7.17
C HIS A 39 10.70 1.23 -8.12
N THR A 40 11.76 0.45 -7.90
CA THR A 40 12.87 0.42 -8.87
C THR A 40 12.41 -0.04 -10.25
N LEU A 41 11.47 -0.98 -10.32
CA LEU A 41 10.95 -1.47 -11.60
C LEU A 41 10.05 -0.43 -12.27
N VAL A 42 9.25 0.30 -11.50
CA VAL A 42 8.41 1.41 -11.99
C VAL A 42 9.26 2.54 -12.59
N TRP A 43 10.32 2.94 -11.91
CA TRP A 43 11.13 4.11 -12.32
C TRP A 43 12.22 3.75 -13.34
N LEU A 44 12.75 2.53 -13.29
CA LEU A 44 13.87 2.09 -14.13
C LEU A 44 13.57 0.73 -14.81
N PRO A 45 12.44 0.60 -15.55
CA PRO A 45 12.02 -0.69 -16.12
C PRO A 45 13.05 -1.27 -17.10
N ASN A 46 13.79 -0.40 -17.80
CA ASN A 46 14.75 -0.82 -18.82
C ASN A 46 15.92 -1.64 -18.26
N ASN A 47 16.18 -1.55 -16.95
CA ASN A 47 17.29 -2.25 -16.28
C ASN A 47 16.95 -3.69 -15.86
N TYR A 48 15.71 -4.13 -16.03
CA TYR A 48 15.20 -5.40 -15.50
C TYR A 48 14.43 -6.19 -16.57
N GLN A 49 15.08 -6.46 -17.71
CA GLN A 49 14.44 -7.11 -18.86
C GLN A 49 14.07 -8.57 -18.58
N GLY A 50 14.83 -9.27 -17.72
CA GLY A 50 14.52 -10.63 -17.29
C GLY A 50 13.18 -10.67 -16.55
N ILE A 51 13.01 -9.76 -15.58
CA ILE A 51 11.76 -9.62 -14.83
C ILE A 51 10.58 -9.27 -15.74
N LEU A 52 10.75 -8.30 -16.65
CA LEU A 52 9.68 -7.92 -17.59
C LEU A 52 9.30 -9.04 -18.56
N THR A 53 10.28 -9.86 -18.96
CA THR A 53 10.03 -11.04 -19.80
C THR A 53 9.19 -12.07 -19.05
N ASN A 54 9.52 -12.34 -17.79
CA ASN A 54 8.70 -13.21 -16.95
C ASN A 54 7.27 -12.69 -16.76
N PHE A 55 7.09 -11.37 -16.59
CA PHE A 55 5.75 -10.80 -16.48
C PHE A 55 4.92 -11.02 -17.74
N LYS A 56 5.51 -10.90 -18.94
CA LYS A 56 4.82 -11.25 -20.19
C LYS A 56 4.47 -12.73 -20.28
N THR A 57 5.31 -13.60 -19.73
CA THR A 57 5.00 -15.04 -19.62
C THR A 57 3.82 -15.30 -18.70
N LEU A 58 3.74 -14.60 -17.55
CA LEU A 58 2.66 -14.77 -16.56
C LEU A 58 1.34 -14.11 -16.97
N ALA A 59 1.38 -12.83 -17.34
CA ALA A 59 0.21 -12.01 -17.67
C ALA A 59 -0.22 -12.12 -19.14
N GLY A 60 0.58 -12.80 -19.96
CA GLY A 60 0.34 -12.99 -21.39
C GLY A 60 0.97 -11.91 -22.28
N PRO A 61 0.93 -12.13 -23.61
CA PRO A 61 1.63 -11.29 -24.59
C PRO A 61 1.07 -9.86 -24.71
N SER A 62 -0.13 -9.61 -24.19
CA SER A 62 -0.77 -8.29 -24.15
C SER A 62 -0.34 -7.45 -22.95
N PHE A 63 0.50 -7.98 -22.05
CA PHE A 63 1.00 -7.25 -20.89
C PHE A 63 1.73 -5.95 -21.31
N LYS A 64 1.31 -4.85 -20.71
CA LYS A 64 1.95 -3.53 -20.86
C LYS A 64 2.34 -3.02 -19.48
N MET A 65 3.57 -2.52 -19.36
CA MET A 65 4.04 -1.93 -18.10
C MET A 65 3.11 -0.79 -17.62
N ASP A 66 2.62 0.01 -18.56
CA ASP A 66 1.75 1.16 -18.29
C ASP A 66 0.40 0.78 -17.65
N SER A 67 -0.06 -0.48 -17.77
CA SER A 67 -1.35 -0.87 -17.23
C SER A 67 -1.35 -1.05 -15.70
N TRP A 68 -0.17 -1.24 -15.09
CA TRP A 68 -0.06 -1.50 -13.65
C TRP A 68 0.79 -0.46 -12.90
N VAL A 69 1.58 0.37 -13.61
CA VAL A 69 2.47 1.39 -13.04
C VAL A 69 1.75 2.38 -12.10
N TRP A 70 0.46 2.64 -12.35
CA TRP A 70 -0.34 3.55 -11.55
C TRP A 70 -0.63 3.03 -10.14
N ILE A 71 -0.65 1.71 -9.93
CA ILE A 71 -0.95 1.12 -8.63
C ILE A 71 0.14 1.49 -7.61
N PRO A 72 1.44 1.21 -7.85
CA PRO A 72 2.52 1.64 -6.95
C PRO A 72 2.55 3.15 -6.72
N ILE A 73 2.25 3.97 -7.74
CA ILE A 73 2.21 5.43 -7.62
C ILE A 73 1.10 5.87 -6.66
N ILE A 74 -0.11 5.30 -6.80
CA ILE A 74 -1.24 5.61 -5.92
C ILE A 74 -0.95 5.14 -4.49
N LEU A 75 -0.38 3.95 -4.31
CA LEU A 75 0.01 3.45 -3.00
C LEU A 75 1.02 4.38 -2.31
N LEU A 76 2.09 4.74 -3.03
CA LEU A 76 3.10 5.67 -2.53
C LEU A 76 2.50 7.01 -2.09
N LEU A 77 1.65 7.61 -2.94
CA LEU A 77 1.02 8.90 -2.64
C LEU A 77 0.08 8.80 -1.44
N THR A 78 -0.76 7.77 -1.38
CA THR A 78 -1.72 7.58 -0.28
C THR A 78 -1.03 7.24 1.03
N GLU A 79 0.10 6.53 1.01
CA GLU A 79 0.94 6.27 2.19
C GLU A 79 1.59 7.53 2.71
N VAL A 80 2.33 8.26 1.86
CA VAL A 80 3.06 9.47 2.26
C VAL A 80 2.09 10.53 2.77
N LEU A 81 1.01 10.81 2.02
CA LEU A 81 0.00 11.77 2.44
C LEU A 81 -0.77 11.27 3.66
N GLY A 82 -1.11 9.98 3.72
CA GLY A 82 -1.79 9.37 4.86
C GLY A 82 -1.00 9.53 6.16
N ILE A 83 0.29 9.19 6.14
CA ILE A 83 1.21 9.38 7.26
C ILE A 83 1.27 10.86 7.65
N PHE A 84 1.47 11.75 6.68
CA PHE A 84 1.55 13.19 6.93
C PHE A 84 0.29 13.73 7.63
N PHE A 85 -0.90 13.39 7.13
CA PHE A 85 -2.17 13.86 7.71
C PHE A 85 -2.45 13.22 9.08
N LEU A 86 -2.16 11.94 9.28
CA LEU A 86 -2.36 11.26 10.56
C LEU A 86 -1.45 11.78 11.68
N ILE A 87 -0.27 12.30 11.33
CA ILE A 87 0.67 12.95 12.26
C ILE A 87 0.29 14.41 12.48
N SER A 88 0.14 15.19 11.41
CA SER A 88 -0.02 16.66 11.50
C SER A 88 -1.44 17.10 11.87
N ARG A 89 -2.46 16.31 11.51
CA ARG A 89 -3.88 16.63 11.72
C ARG A 89 -4.65 15.42 12.24
N PRO A 90 -4.36 14.95 13.47
CA PRO A 90 -4.90 13.70 14.02
C PRO A 90 -6.43 13.64 14.14
N GLU A 91 -7.10 14.79 14.25
CA GLU A 91 -8.56 14.88 14.33
C GLU A 91 -9.22 15.01 12.95
N SER A 92 -8.42 15.09 11.88
CA SER A 92 -8.92 15.25 10.53
C SER A 92 -9.32 13.91 9.91
N PHE A 93 -10.50 13.90 9.28
CA PHE A 93 -11.00 12.74 8.55
C PHE A 93 -10.13 12.37 7.33
N TYR A 94 -9.39 13.32 6.75
CA TYR A 94 -8.60 13.10 5.53
C TYR A 94 -7.52 12.03 5.68
N GLY A 95 -6.82 12.00 6.83
CA GLY A 95 -5.79 10.98 7.06
C GLY A 95 -6.36 9.56 7.09
N TYR A 96 -7.56 9.39 7.66
CA TYR A 96 -8.24 8.11 7.68
C TYR A 96 -8.75 7.71 6.30
N VAL A 97 -9.29 8.64 5.51
CA VAL A 97 -9.72 8.38 4.13
C VAL A 97 -8.55 7.93 3.26
N LEU A 98 -7.41 8.61 3.35
CA LEU A 98 -6.20 8.23 2.60
C LEU A 98 -5.69 6.84 3.01
N ALA A 99 -5.70 6.53 4.31
CA ALA A 99 -5.34 5.20 4.79
C ALA A 99 -6.31 4.11 4.29
N VAL A 100 -7.62 4.37 4.28
CA VAL A 100 -8.60 3.45 3.69
C VAL A 100 -8.34 3.26 2.19
N ALA A 101 -8.10 4.35 1.45
CA ALA A 101 -7.81 4.29 0.02
C ALA A 101 -6.55 3.45 -0.26
N CYS A 102 -5.47 3.70 0.47
CA CYS A 102 -4.22 2.91 0.43
C CYS A 102 -4.52 1.41 0.65
N GLY A 103 -5.18 1.09 1.77
CA GLY A 103 -5.44 -0.29 2.15
C GLY A 103 -6.36 -1.02 1.15
N VAL A 104 -7.41 -0.37 0.64
CA VAL A 104 -8.34 -0.98 -0.31
C VAL A 104 -7.68 -1.18 -1.69
N VAL A 105 -7.03 -0.14 -2.22
CA VAL A 105 -6.33 -0.22 -3.51
C VAL A 105 -5.26 -1.29 -3.46
N GLY A 106 -4.45 -1.31 -2.40
CA GLY A 106 -3.41 -2.33 -2.23
C GLY A 106 -3.98 -3.74 -2.11
N SER A 107 -5.03 -3.93 -1.31
CA SER A 107 -5.66 -5.25 -1.14
C SER A 107 -6.20 -5.79 -2.47
N ILE A 108 -6.86 -4.94 -3.27
CA ILE A 108 -7.38 -5.32 -4.58
C ILE A 108 -6.21 -5.63 -5.52
N ALA A 109 -5.19 -4.76 -5.57
CA ALA A 109 -4.06 -4.90 -6.45
C ALA A 109 -3.28 -6.20 -6.22
N TYR A 110 -2.90 -6.51 -4.98
CA TYR A 110 -2.12 -7.71 -4.65
C TYR A 110 -2.90 -9.01 -4.88
N ILE A 111 -4.23 -8.99 -4.87
CA ILE A 111 -5.06 -10.16 -5.22
C ILE A 111 -5.26 -10.26 -6.73
N ALA A 112 -5.65 -9.17 -7.38
CA ALA A 112 -6.18 -9.18 -8.75
C ALA A 112 -5.10 -9.10 -9.82
N ASP A 113 -3.96 -8.47 -9.53
CA ASP A 113 -2.87 -8.30 -10.48
C ASP A 113 -1.83 -9.43 -10.31
N ILE A 114 -1.73 -10.28 -11.34
CA ILE A 114 -0.84 -11.46 -11.31
C ILE A 114 0.64 -11.08 -11.19
N VAL A 115 1.04 -9.90 -11.68
CA VAL A 115 2.43 -9.43 -11.58
C VAL A 115 2.74 -9.05 -10.15
N LEU A 116 1.87 -8.29 -9.50
CA LEU A 116 2.02 -7.98 -8.07
C LEU A 116 1.93 -9.24 -7.21
N HIS A 117 1.04 -10.17 -7.54
CA HIS A 117 0.89 -11.45 -6.84
C HIS A 117 2.14 -12.34 -6.97
N SER A 118 2.94 -12.20 -8.04
CA SER A 118 4.15 -13.01 -8.25
C SER A 118 5.35 -12.64 -7.37
N GLY A 119 5.27 -11.54 -6.61
CA GLY A 119 6.37 -11.10 -5.75
C GLY A 119 6.57 -11.98 -4.52
N SER A 120 7.83 -12.18 -4.11
CA SER A 120 8.20 -13.08 -3.01
C SER A 120 7.53 -12.78 -1.66
N ILE A 121 7.18 -11.52 -1.42
CA ILE A 121 6.57 -11.04 -0.16
C ILE A 121 5.18 -10.40 -0.39
N TRP A 122 4.47 -10.81 -1.45
CA TRP A 122 3.16 -10.26 -1.81
C TRP A 122 2.13 -10.40 -0.68
N TYR A 123 2.12 -11.54 0.01
CA TYR A 123 1.18 -11.84 1.09
C TYR A 123 1.40 -10.92 2.31
N ILE A 124 2.64 -10.46 2.55
CA ILE A 124 2.96 -9.51 3.60
C ILE A 124 2.37 -8.14 3.27
N HIS A 125 2.57 -7.67 2.05
CA HIS A 125 1.97 -6.41 1.59
C HIS A 125 0.45 -6.46 1.66
N PHE A 126 -0.15 -7.53 1.14
CA PHE A 126 -1.58 -7.77 1.21
C PHE A 126 -2.12 -7.73 2.64
N ALA A 127 -1.49 -8.46 3.57
CA ALA A 127 -1.89 -8.48 4.97
C ALA A 127 -1.83 -7.09 5.61
N ILE A 128 -0.77 -6.32 5.33
CA ILE A 128 -0.63 -4.95 5.83
C ILE A 128 -1.73 -4.04 5.25
N CYS A 129 -2.04 -4.13 3.95
CA CYS A 129 -3.13 -3.37 3.33
C CYS A 129 -4.49 -3.67 3.97
N VAL A 130 -4.78 -4.94 4.28
CA VAL A 130 -6.01 -5.34 4.99
C VAL A 130 -6.05 -4.75 6.40
N LEU A 131 -4.94 -4.84 7.14
CA LEU A 131 -4.84 -4.29 8.50
C LEU A 131 -5.03 -2.77 8.51
N ILE A 132 -4.38 -2.04 7.60
CA ILE A 132 -4.55 -0.60 7.42
C ILE A 132 -6.04 -0.28 7.17
N THR A 133 -6.69 -1.01 6.26
CA THR A 133 -8.11 -0.83 5.93
C THR A 133 -8.99 -0.96 7.18
N VAL A 134 -8.86 -2.07 7.91
CA VAL A 134 -9.66 -2.34 9.10
C VAL A 134 -9.44 -1.27 10.17
N MET A 135 -8.19 -0.87 10.40
CA MET A 135 -7.84 0.14 11.39
C MET A 135 -8.35 1.53 11.01
N ALA A 136 -8.18 1.94 9.76
CA ALA A 136 -8.62 3.24 9.27
C ALA A 136 -10.15 3.36 9.24
N ILE A 137 -10.88 2.30 8.87
CA ILE A 137 -12.34 2.24 8.97
C ILE A 137 -12.77 2.34 10.44
N THR A 138 -12.11 1.60 11.34
CA THR A 138 -12.42 1.64 12.77
C THR A 138 -12.24 3.05 13.34
N LEU A 139 -11.13 3.72 13.00
CA LEU A 139 -10.86 5.11 13.39
C LEU A 139 -11.90 6.08 12.81
N SER A 140 -12.25 5.92 11.53
CA SER A 140 -13.29 6.70 10.84
C SER A 140 -14.64 6.63 11.54
N ILE A 141 -15.10 5.41 11.85
CA ILE A 141 -16.38 5.19 12.55
C ILE A 141 -16.37 5.85 13.93
N ARG A 142 -15.24 5.75 14.66
CA ARG A 142 -15.11 6.35 16.00
C ARG A 142 -15.11 7.87 15.95
N LEU A 143 -14.45 8.47 14.95
CA LEU A 143 -14.47 9.92 14.75
C LEU A 143 -15.90 10.42 14.48
N ILE A 144 -16.62 9.77 13.55
CA ILE A 144 -18.00 10.12 13.19
C ILE A 144 -18.93 10.01 14.40
N LYS A 145 -18.80 8.95 15.21
CA LYS A 145 -19.58 8.78 16.45
C LYS A 145 -19.21 9.80 17.52
N GLY A 146 -17.96 10.25 17.58
CA GLY A 146 -17.51 11.31 18.48
C GLY A 146 -18.21 12.64 18.18
N VAL A 147 -18.22 13.04 16.90
CA VAL A 147 -18.83 14.28 16.43
C VAL A 147 -20.35 14.35 16.70
N LYS A 148 -21.06 13.22 16.67
CA LYS A 148 -22.52 13.19 16.91
C LYS A 148 -22.91 13.34 18.38
N ASN A 149 -21.97 13.19 19.31
CA ASN A 149 -22.23 13.26 20.76
C ASN A 149 -21.75 14.58 21.40
N THR A 150 -21.29 15.51 20.57
CA THR A 150 -20.89 16.89 20.93
C THR A 150 -21.86 17.86 20.31
#